data_AF-Q5DF15-F1
#
_entry.id   AF-Q5DF15-F1
#
_cell.length_a   1.000
_cell.length_b   1.000
_cell.length_c   1.000
_cell.angle_alpha   90.00
_cell.angle_beta   90.00
_cell.angle_gamma   90.00
#
_symmetry.space_group_name_H-M   'P 1'
#
loop_
_entity.id
_entity.type
_entity.pdbx_description
1 polymer ?
#
loop_
_entity_poly.entity_id
_entity_poly.type
_entity_poly.pdbx_seq_one_letter_code
_entity_poly.pdbx_strand_id
1 'polypeptide(L)'
;MTRLGLRTERILSGLFPNDSRLLPQPHSRTIVFHNQRDYIFFRHYRYIHRNTISNDDGNENKTKSRNEHIAMNEVGPKFTLKLRSIQLGTFDSQFGNYEWVRKKTEIGRSRRTFVL
;
A
#
# COMPACT_ATOMS: atom_id res chain seq x y z
N MET A 1 -8.11 3.56 -12.57
CA MET A 1 -6.66 3.43 -12.31
C MET A 1 -5.92 4.19 -13.39
N THR A 2 -4.99 5.10 -13.05
CA THR A 2 -4.30 5.94 -14.04
C THR A 2 -3.05 5.22 -14.59
N ARG A 3 -2.59 5.59 -15.79
CA ARG A 3 -1.35 5.05 -16.37
C ARG A 3 -0.12 5.40 -15.52
N LEU A 4 -0.11 6.61 -14.94
CA LEU A 4 0.93 7.08 -14.04
C LEU A 4 0.91 6.30 -12.71
N GLY A 5 -0.28 6.00 -12.18
CA GLY A 5 -0.48 5.15 -11.01
C GLY A 5 0.09 3.76 -11.20
N LEU A 6 -0.24 3.10 -12.31
CA LEU A 6 0.32 1.78 -12.67
C LEU A 6 1.85 1.81 -12.82
N ARG A 7 2.39 2.88 -13.43
CA ARG A 7 3.85 3.08 -13.56
C ARG A 7 4.52 3.21 -12.18
N THR A 8 3.94 4.04 -11.32
CA THR A 8 4.44 4.28 -9.96
C THR A 8 4.35 3.02 -9.11
N GLU A 9 3.26 2.26 -9.22
CA GLU A 9 3.07 0.98 -8.56
C GLU A 9 4.17 -0.01 -8.96
N ARG A 10 4.48 -0.14 -10.24
CA ARG A 10 5.56 -1.03 -10.72
C ARG A 10 6.93 -0.64 -10.14
N ILE A 11 7.23 0.65 -10.08
CA ILE A 11 8.48 1.16 -9.49
C ILE A 11 8.55 0.79 -7.99
N LEU A 12 7.50 1.08 -7.23
CA LEU A 12 7.45 0.78 -5.79
C LEU A 12 7.46 -0.72 -5.51
N SER A 13 6.75 -1.50 -6.32
CA SER A 13 6.68 -2.96 -6.24
C SER A 13 8.02 -3.63 -6.55
N GLY A 14 8.86 -3.01 -7.39
CA GLY A 14 10.21 -3.46 -7.69
C GLY A 14 11.21 -3.26 -6.55
N LEU A 15 10.87 -2.52 -5.49
CA LEU A 15 11.71 -2.37 -4.30
C LEU A 15 11.71 -3.61 -3.40
N PHE A 16 10.77 -4.52 -3.60
CA PHE A 16 10.56 -5.69 -2.76
C PHE A 16 10.83 -6.98 -3.53
N PRO A 17 11.39 -8.01 -2.86
CA PRO A 17 11.65 -9.30 -3.48
C PRO A 17 10.35 -9.99 -3.89
N ASN A 18 10.39 -10.83 -4.92
CA ASN A 18 9.20 -11.54 -5.40
C ASN A 18 8.57 -12.45 -4.34
N ASP A 19 9.39 -13.02 -3.44
CA ASP A 19 8.95 -13.88 -2.34
C ASP A 19 7.99 -13.15 -1.38
N SER A 20 8.01 -11.81 -1.34
CA SER A 20 7.09 -11.03 -0.52
C SER A 20 5.63 -11.11 -1.00
N ARG A 21 5.38 -11.71 -2.17
CA ARG A 21 4.03 -11.90 -2.74
C ARG A 21 3.48 -13.32 -2.53
N LEU A 22 4.26 -14.20 -1.91
CA LEU A 22 3.85 -15.56 -1.61
C LEU A 22 2.82 -15.59 -0.47
N LEU A 23 2.19 -16.75 -0.28
CA LEU A 23 1.20 -16.92 0.78
C LEU A 23 1.81 -16.58 2.15
N PRO A 24 1.19 -15.67 2.92
CA PRO A 24 1.75 -15.20 4.17
C PRO A 24 1.81 -16.31 5.22
N GLN A 25 2.91 -16.36 5.96
CA GLN A 25 3.09 -17.24 7.12
C GLN A 25 2.25 -16.76 8.33
N PRO A 26 2.04 -17.59 9.37
CA PRO A 26 1.24 -17.22 10.55
C PRO A 26 1.67 -15.92 11.25
N HIS A 27 2.96 -15.57 11.14
CA HIS A 27 3.50 -14.28 11.55
C HIS A 27 3.98 -13.52 10.31
N SER A 28 3.12 -12.66 9.78
CA SER A 28 3.42 -11.93 8.55
C SER A 28 3.50 -10.42 8.77
N ARG A 29 4.27 -9.80 7.90
CA ARG A 29 4.37 -8.34 7.79
C ARG A 29 3.78 -7.91 6.46
N THR A 30 3.06 -6.81 6.49
CA THR A 30 2.48 -6.18 5.31
C THR A 30 2.87 -4.73 5.27
N ILE A 31 3.31 -4.28 4.11
CA ILE A 31 3.49 -2.88 3.80
C ILE A 31 2.31 -2.45 2.92
N VAL A 32 1.73 -1.30 3.25
CA VAL A 32 0.59 -0.72 2.55
C VAL A 32 1.01 0.61 1.96
N PHE A 33 0.81 0.73 0.64
CA PHE A 33 0.85 2.00 -0.08
C PHE A 33 -0.58 2.38 -0.44
N HIS A 34 -1.17 3.31 0.30
CA HIS A 34 -2.54 3.76 0.06
C HIS A 34 -2.54 5.12 -0.63
N ASN A 35 -3.07 5.21 -1.85
CA ASN A 35 -3.18 6.46 -2.59
C ASN A 35 -4.52 7.15 -2.31
N GLN A 36 -4.48 8.38 -1.80
CA GLN A 36 -5.64 9.24 -1.63
C GLN A 36 -5.29 10.66 -2.07
N ARG A 37 -5.97 11.14 -3.13
CA ARG A 37 -5.81 12.51 -3.69
C ARG A 37 -4.35 12.86 -4.06
N ASP A 38 -3.66 11.97 -4.78
CA ASP A 38 -2.22 12.05 -5.14
C ASP A 38 -1.23 11.96 -3.96
N TYR A 39 -1.69 11.61 -2.76
CA TYR A 39 -0.81 11.33 -1.63
C TYR A 39 -0.77 9.83 -1.38
N ILE A 40 0.45 9.28 -1.38
CA ILE A 40 0.67 7.86 -1.11
C ILE A 40 1.05 7.74 0.36
N PHE A 41 0.13 7.25 1.17
CA PHE A 41 0.34 6.95 2.57
C PHE A 41 1.04 5.60 2.70
N PHE A 42 2.25 5.64 3.24
CA PHE A 42 3.01 4.45 3.57
C PHE A 42 2.71 4.04 5.01
N ARG A 43 2.36 2.77 5.19
CA ARG A 43 2.23 2.14 6.50
C ARG A 43 2.85 0.75 6.46
N HIS A 44 3.44 0.36 7.57
CA HIS A 44 4.00 -0.98 7.75
C HIS A 44 3.34 -1.60 8.97
N TYR A 45 2.85 -2.82 8.78
CA TYR A 45 2.05 -3.55 9.74
C TYR A 45 2.65 -4.93 9.96
N ARG A 46 2.53 -5.41 11.20
CA ARG A 46 2.64 -6.82 11.54
C ARG A 46 1.25 -7.30 11.89
N TYR A 47 0.85 -8.47 11.39
CA TYR A 47 -0.44 -9.05 11.72
C TYR A 47 -0.30 -10.52 12.13
N ILE A 48 -1.27 -10.97 12.93
CA ILE A 48 -1.36 -12.34 13.44
C ILE A 48 -2.81 -12.81 13.27
N HIS A 49 -3.00 -13.95 12.62
CA HIS A 49 -4.29 -14.62 12.53
C HIS A 49 -4.61 -15.27 13.87
N ARG A 50 -5.75 -14.91 14.46
CA ARG A 50 -6.27 -15.52 15.68
C ARG A 50 -7.57 -16.25 15.36
N ASN A 51 -7.58 -17.54 15.61
CA ASN A 51 -8.81 -18.34 15.57
C ASN A 51 -9.34 -18.42 16.99
N THR A 52 -10.41 -17.67 17.28
CA THR A 52 -11.12 -17.79 18.55
C THR A 52 -12.31 -18.72 18.36
N ILE A 53 -12.33 -19.83 19.10
CA ILE A 53 -13.53 -20.64 19.25
C ILE A 53 -14.33 -19.96 20.37
N SER A 54 -15.36 -19.20 20.03
CA SER A 54 -16.34 -18.78 21.01
C SER A 54 -17.22 -19.98 21.34
N ASN A 55 -17.11 -20.50 22.56
CA ASN A 55 -18.16 -21.33 23.13
C ASN A 55 -19.33 -20.38 23.40
N ASP A 56 -20.35 -20.38 22.54
CA ASP A 56 -21.59 -19.65 22.80
C ASP A 56 -22.24 -20.38 24.00
N ASP A 57 -22.23 -19.74 25.17
CA ASP A 57 -22.72 -20.33 26.41
C ASP A 57 -24.20 -20.71 26.28
N GLY A 58 -24.48 -22.02 26.28
CA GLY A 58 -25.77 -22.57 26.71
C GLY A 58 -26.82 -22.92 25.65
N ASN A 59 -26.51 -23.03 24.36
CA ASN A 59 -27.50 -23.48 23.37
C ASN A 59 -26.94 -24.56 22.43
N GLU A 60 -27.30 -25.83 22.68
CA GLU A 60 -26.74 -27.03 22.05
C GLU A 60 -26.94 -27.12 20.51
N ASN A 61 -27.70 -26.20 19.91
CA ASN A 61 -28.11 -26.24 18.50
C ASN A 61 -27.55 -25.11 17.62
N LYS A 62 -26.44 -24.44 17.99
CA LYS A 62 -25.78 -23.45 17.12
C LYS A 62 -24.48 -23.97 16.52
N THR A 63 -24.43 -23.99 15.19
CA THR A 63 -23.25 -24.21 14.35
C THR A 63 -22.04 -23.45 14.92
N LYS A 64 -20.93 -24.16 15.22
CA LYS A 64 -19.67 -23.56 15.66
C LYS A 64 -19.21 -22.50 14.64
N SER A 65 -19.53 -21.23 14.87
CA SER A 65 -19.05 -20.13 14.02
C SER A 65 -17.57 -19.95 14.29
N ARG A 66 -16.72 -20.30 13.31
CA ARG A 66 -15.30 -19.94 13.33
C ARG A 66 -15.20 -18.43 13.13
N ASN A 67 -15.00 -17.69 14.21
CA ASN A 67 -14.66 -16.27 14.13
C ASN A 67 -13.13 -16.16 13.93
N GLU A 68 -12.71 -16.00 12.69
CA GLU A 68 -11.33 -15.65 12.34
C GLU A 68 -11.15 -14.14 12.55
N HIS A 69 -10.19 -13.77 13.40
CA HIS A 69 -9.88 -12.37 13.69
C HIS A 69 -8.42 -12.07 13.40
N ILE A 70 -8.14 -10.98 12.70
CA ILE A 70 -6.77 -10.53 12.40
C ILE A 70 -6.37 -9.44 13.39
N ALA A 71 -5.41 -9.74 14.26
CA ALA A 71 -4.82 -8.74 15.13
C ALA A 71 -3.66 -8.05 14.41
N MET A 72 -3.75 -6.73 14.22
CA MET A 72 -2.79 -5.93 13.45
C MET A 72 -2.16 -4.83 14.30
N ASN A 73 -0.83 -4.73 14.24
CA ASN A 73 -0.05 -3.71 14.92
C ASN A 73 0.78 -2.92 13.89
N GLU A 74 0.76 -1.59 13.99
CA GLU A 74 1.66 -0.73 13.20
C GLU A 74 3.09 -0.91 13.68
N VAL A 75 3.99 -1.21 12.75
CA VAL A 75 5.41 -1.42 13.01
C VAL A 75 6.23 -0.60 12.02
N GLY A 76 7.25 0.10 12.51
CA GLY A 76 8.12 0.91 11.65
C GLY A 76 7.56 2.29 11.28
N PRO A 77 8.16 2.95 10.27
CA PRO A 77 7.92 4.37 10.01
C PRO A 77 6.57 4.60 9.32
N LYS A 78 6.02 5.79 9.55
CA LYS A 78 4.81 6.30 8.88
C LYS A 78 5.18 7.57 8.14
N PHE A 79 4.91 7.60 6.86
CA PHE A 79 5.15 8.79 6.06
C PHE A 79 4.19 8.86 4.88
N THR A 80 4.06 10.06 4.35
CA THR A 80 3.21 10.35 3.20
C THR A 80 4.10 10.83 2.07
N LEU A 81 4.10 10.10 0.96
CA LEU A 81 4.82 10.46 -0.24
C LEU A 81 3.92 11.26 -1.18
N LYS A 82 4.55 12.14 -1.96
CA LYS A 82 3.91 12.84 -3.06
C LYS A 82 4.82 12.78 -4.28
N LEU A 83 4.34 12.18 -5.37
CA LEU A 83 5.12 12.05 -6.60
C LEU A 83 5.43 13.43 -7.19
N ARG A 84 6.71 13.69 -7.42
CA ARG A 84 7.21 14.93 -8.03
C ARG A 84 7.62 14.74 -9.47
N SER A 85 8.33 13.67 -9.76
CA SER A 85 8.85 13.36 -11.09
C SER A 85 9.19 11.88 -11.21
N ILE A 86 9.21 11.38 -12.44
CA ILE A 86 9.73 10.07 -12.83
C ILE A 86 10.75 10.32 -13.93
N GLN A 87 11.98 9.82 -13.75
CA GLN A 87 13.04 9.82 -14.75
C GLN A 87 13.08 8.49 -15.51
N LEU A 88 13.52 8.54 -16.76
CA LEU A 88 13.84 7.38 -17.57
C LEU A 88 15.28 6.97 -17.29
N GLY A 89 15.48 5.70 -16.90
CA GLY A 89 16.81 5.17 -16.58
C GLY A 89 17.21 5.41 -15.13
N THR A 90 18.51 5.49 -14.88
CA THR A 90 19.07 5.77 -13.56
C THR A 90 18.89 7.24 -13.18
N PHE A 91 18.97 7.54 -11.89
CA PHE A 91 18.88 8.90 -11.41
C PHE A 91 20.03 9.75 -11.97
N ASP A 92 19.69 10.83 -12.67
CA ASP A 92 20.63 11.83 -13.16
C ASP A 92 20.11 13.23 -12.81
N SER A 93 20.86 13.94 -11.97
CA SER A 93 20.53 15.28 -11.49
C SER A 93 20.75 16.39 -12.51
N GLN A 94 21.57 16.17 -13.55
CA GLN A 94 21.98 17.22 -14.49
C GLN A 94 21.28 17.07 -15.84
N PHE A 95 21.28 15.88 -16.41
CA PHE A 95 20.80 15.64 -17.79
C PHE A 95 19.74 14.54 -17.88
N GLY A 96 19.14 14.17 -16.74
CA GLY A 96 18.14 13.11 -16.67
C GLY A 96 16.92 13.39 -17.54
N ASN A 97 16.57 12.43 -18.39
CA ASN A 97 15.35 12.49 -19.20
C ASN A 97 14.13 12.16 -18.33
N TYR A 98 13.11 13.03 -18.34
CA TYR A 98 11.93 12.85 -17.51
C TYR A 98 10.78 12.21 -18.30
N GLU A 99 10.26 11.09 -17.79
CA GLU A 99 9.01 10.50 -18.28
C GLU A 99 7.81 11.35 -17.85
N TRP A 100 7.84 11.85 -16.62
CA TRP A 100 6.76 12.64 -16.05
C TRP A 100 7.28 13.63 -15.01
N VAL A 101 6.72 14.84 -15.01
CA VAL A 101 7.03 15.88 -14.02
C VAL A 101 5.74 16.55 -13.55
N ARG A 102 5.61 16.74 -12.24
CA ARG A 102 4.46 17.42 -11.64
C ARG A 102 4.49 18.91 -11.97
N LYS A 103 3.78 19.32 -13.02
CA LYS A 103 3.59 20.73 -13.37
C LYS A 103 2.56 21.37 -12.43
N LYS A 104 3.01 22.27 -11.54
CA LYS A 104 2.15 22.99 -10.58
C LYS A 104 1.05 23.81 -11.29
N THR A 105 1.36 24.35 -12.47
CA THR A 105 0.45 25.19 -13.26
C THR A 105 -0.69 24.41 -13.90
N GLU A 106 -0.46 23.18 -14.37
CA GLU A 106 -1.49 22.35 -15.01
C GLU A 106 -2.39 21.66 -13.98
N ILE A 107 -1.80 21.08 -12.93
CA ILE A 107 -2.54 20.36 -11.89
C ILE A 107 -3.20 21.32 -10.89
N GLY A 108 -2.72 22.56 -10.81
CA GLY A 108 -3.32 23.62 -9.98
C GLY A 108 -4.61 24.22 -10.53
N ARG A 109 -4.95 23.99 -11.81
CA ARG A 109 -6.18 24.53 -12.43
C ARG A 109 -7.46 23.94 -11.85
N SER A 110 -7.41 22.69 -11.36
CA SER A 110 -8.55 22.04 -10.70
C SER A 110 -8.07 21.22 -9.51
N ARG A 111 -8.49 21.62 -8.30
CA ARG A 111 -8.24 20.86 -7.06
C ARG A 111 -8.97 19.51 -6.99
N ARG A 112 -9.78 19.19 -8.01
CA ARG A 112 -10.56 17.95 -8.11
C ARG A 112 -9.92 16.93 -9.05
N THR A 113 -8.87 17.30 -9.78
CA THR A 113 -8.19 16.41 -10.73
C THR A 113 -7.00 15.74 -10.05
N PHE A 114 -6.98 14.41 -10.05
CA PHE A 114 -5.91 13.57 -9.50
C PHE A 114 -5.30 12.75 -10.64
N VAL A 115 -3.98 12.55 -10.58
CA VAL A 115 -3.19 11.95 -11.68
C VAL A 115 -2.55 10.63 -11.28
N LEU A 116 -2.48 10.33 -9.99
CA LEU A 116 -2.08 9.03 -9.43
C LEU A 116 -3.32 8.15 -9.24
#